data_AF-A0A2S5P4S3-F1
#
_entry.id   AF-A0A2S5P4S3-F1
#
_cell.length_a   1.000
_cell.length_b   1.000
_cell.length_c   1.000
_cell.angle_alpha   90.00
_cell.angle_beta   90.00
_cell.angle_gamma   90.00
#
_symmetry.space_group_name_H-M   'P 1'
#
loop_
_entity.id
_entity.type
_entity.pdbx_description
1 polymer ?
#
loop_
_entity_poly.entity_id
_entity_poly.type
_entity_poly.pdbx_seq_one_letter_code
_entity_poly.pdbx_strand_id
1 'polypeptide(L)'
;MAATWVTFYYAEFLQDPTLKWHRWTGYALLVLVTWRLIWGFAGSSTARFSAFVRGPVAAIGYGADLARRRSRHFLGHNPLGAWMVLALLGLVAFQGVIGLFTVEHNDLTAGPLYKLVSEDTQKLLTRWHRLAFDWVILPVIGLHVVANTLYSLIKKDPLIKAMVTGRKPRHDYEDQREAVIVARPILRGMACLLAAAAIVFGTIAALGGKL
;
A
#
# COMPACT_ATOMS: atom_id res chain seq x y z
N MET A 1 -2.47 4.56 6.98
CA MET A 1 -1.31 5.37 6.58
C MET A 1 -1.28 6.74 7.27
N ALA A 2 -2.38 7.51 7.35
CA ALA A 2 -2.45 8.62 8.33
C ALA A 2 -2.22 8.11 9.77
N ALA A 3 -2.78 6.93 10.09
CA ALA A 3 -2.56 6.26 11.37
C ALA A 3 -1.08 5.96 11.67
N THR A 4 -0.24 5.63 10.68
CA THR A 4 1.15 5.19 10.95
C THR A 4 2.08 6.35 11.25
N TRP A 5 1.92 7.48 10.56
CA TRP A 5 2.64 8.72 10.86
C TRP A 5 2.19 9.31 12.20
N VAL A 6 0.86 9.31 12.44
CA VAL A 6 0.29 9.67 13.75
C VAL A 6 0.83 8.73 14.82
N THR A 7 0.97 7.43 14.60
CA THR A 7 1.46 6.47 15.62
C THR A 7 2.94 6.63 15.92
N PHE A 8 3.80 6.97 14.94
CA PHE A 8 5.22 7.24 15.19
C PHE A 8 5.41 8.52 16.01
N TYR A 9 4.78 9.62 15.59
CA TYR A 9 4.81 10.89 16.32
C TYR A 9 4.06 10.81 17.67
N TYR A 10 2.96 10.04 17.75
CA TYR A 10 2.27 9.74 19.00
C TYR A 10 3.10 8.84 19.92
N ALA A 11 3.90 7.89 19.40
CA ALA A 11 4.75 7.04 20.23
C ALA A 11 5.92 7.83 20.84
N GLU A 12 6.49 8.77 20.08
CA GLU A 12 7.44 9.76 20.62
C GLU A 12 6.76 10.70 21.64
N PHE A 13 5.55 11.18 21.34
CA PHE A 13 4.77 12.05 22.24
C PHE A 13 4.29 11.33 23.52
N LEU A 14 4.02 10.02 23.45
CA LEU A 14 3.57 9.17 24.56
C LEU A 14 4.72 8.53 25.35
N GLN A 15 5.98 8.74 24.94
CA GLN A 15 7.15 8.04 25.50
C GLN A 15 6.90 6.52 25.55
N ASP A 16 6.62 5.86 24.41
CA ASP A 16 6.57 4.39 24.33
C ASP A 16 7.98 3.82 24.02
N PRO A 17 8.83 3.53 25.04
CA PRO A 17 10.19 3.03 24.82
C PRO A 17 10.21 1.63 24.17
N THR A 18 9.06 0.95 24.10
CA THR A 18 8.92 -0.41 23.58
C THR A 18 8.37 -0.49 22.15
N LEU A 19 8.04 0.67 21.56
CA LEU A 19 7.50 0.82 20.19
C LEU A 19 6.40 -0.22 19.87
N LYS A 20 5.57 -0.55 20.86
CA LYS A 20 4.58 -1.62 20.76
C LYS A 20 3.60 -1.33 19.63
N TRP A 21 3.10 -0.10 19.58
CA TRP A 21 2.15 0.33 18.56
C TRP A 21 2.76 0.39 17.17
N HIS A 22 4.03 0.78 17.05
CA HIS A 22 4.74 0.77 15.78
C HIS A 22 4.81 -0.67 15.21
N ARG A 23 5.18 -1.66 16.03
CA ARG A 23 5.24 -3.08 15.62
C ARG A 23 3.88 -3.62 15.18
N TRP A 24 2.84 -3.44 16.01
CA TRP A 24 1.49 -3.91 15.66
C TRP A 24 0.95 -3.26 14.41
N THR A 25 1.24 -1.98 14.21
CA THR A 25 0.85 -1.28 12.99
C THR A 25 1.63 -1.79 11.78
N GLY A 26 2.92 -2.11 11.93
CA GLY A 26 3.73 -2.77 10.91
C GLY A 26 3.16 -4.14 10.51
N TYR A 27 2.78 -4.97 11.47
CA TYR A 27 2.13 -6.26 11.20
C TYR A 27 0.79 -6.09 10.49
N ALA A 28 -0.04 -5.14 10.94
CA ALA A 28 -1.31 -4.83 10.28
C ALA A 28 -1.10 -4.38 8.83
N LEU A 29 -0.11 -3.52 8.57
CA LEU A 29 0.24 -3.10 7.21
C LEU A 29 0.70 -4.27 6.34
N LEU A 30 1.59 -5.14 6.84
CA LEU A 30 2.04 -6.32 6.10
C LEU A 30 0.86 -7.23 5.74
N VAL A 31 -0.06 -7.48 6.68
CA VAL A 31 -1.28 -8.26 6.41
C VAL A 31 -2.15 -7.59 5.35
N LEU A 32 -2.37 -6.28 5.42
CA LEU A 32 -3.18 -5.54 4.44
C LEU A 32 -2.54 -5.50 3.05
N VAL A 33 -1.21 -5.38 2.97
CA VAL A 33 -0.45 -5.43 1.71
C VAL A 33 -0.55 -6.82 1.09
N THR A 34 -0.29 -7.87 1.86
CA THR A 34 -0.42 -9.27 1.40
C THR A 34 -1.85 -9.56 0.97
N TRP A 35 -2.84 -9.09 1.73
CA TRP A 35 -4.25 -9.18 1.35
C TRP A 35 -4.51 -8.48 0.02
N ARG A 36 -4.01 -7.26 -0.16
CA ARG A 36 -4.21 -6.49 -1.39
C ARG A 36 -3.57 -7.17 -2.60
N LEU A 37 -2.41 -7.80 -2.42
CA LEU A 37 -1.75 -8.61 -3.45
C LEU A 37 -2.62 -9.80 -3.85
N ILE A 38 -3.08 -10.61 -2.89
CA ILE A 38 -3.98 -11.75 -3.15
C ILE A 38 -5.28 -11.28 -3.84
N TRP A 39 -5.89 -10.22 -3.31
CA TRP A 39 -7.11 -9.63 -3.88
C TRP A 39 -6.89 -9.04 -5.27
N GLY A 40 -5.68 -8.62 -5.59
CA GLY A 40 -5.27 -8.17 -6.93
C GLY A 40 -5.25 -9.26 -7.99
N PHE A 41 -5.35 -10.53 -7.62
CA PHE A 41 -5.54 -11.65 -8.55
C PHE A 41 -6.95 -12.25 -8.46
N ALA A 42 -7.49 -12.39 -7.25
CA ALA A 42 -8.76 -13.09 -7.01
C ALA A 42 -10.02 -12.19 -7.00
N GLY A 43 -9.85 -10.86 -6.90
CA GLY A 43 -10.93 -9.89 -6.69
C GLY A 43 -11.80 -9.61 -7.92
N SER A 44 -12.65 -8.59 -7.82
CA SER A 44 -13.48 -8.05 -8.92
C SER A 44 -12.64 -7.39 -10.02
N SER A 45 -13.23 -7.11 -11.18
CA SER A 45 -12.48 -6.54 -12.32
C SER A 45 -11.74 -5.24 -11.97
N THR A 46 -12.34 -4.35 -11.18
CA THR A 46 -11.71 -3.09 -10.73
C THR A 46 -10.55 -3.28 -9.75
N ALA A 47 -10.43 -4.46 -9.13
CA ALA A 47 -9.38 -4.77 -8.17
C ALA A 47 -8.19 -5.53 -8.79
N ARG A 48 -8.41 -6.22 -9.92
CA ARG A 48 -7.41 -7.10 -10.55
C ARG A 48 -6.33 -6.33 -11.28
N PHE A 49 -5.07 -6.67 -11.03
CA PHE A 49 -3.94 -6.01 -11.69
C PHE A 49 -4.01 -6.09 -13.21
N SER A 50 -4.39 -7.25 -13.76
CA SER A 50 -4.54 -7.47 -15.20
C SER A 50 -5.61 -6.59 -15.87
N ALA A 51 -6.55 -6.05 -15.11
CA ALA A 51 -7.64 -5.23 -15.65
C ALA A 51 -7.27 -3.74 -15.75
N PHE A 52 -6.40 -3.24 -14.86
CA PHE A 52 -6.10 -1.81 -14.79
C PHE A 52 -4.64 -1.45 -15.04
N VAL A 53 -3.69 -2.38 -14.85
CA VAL A 53 -2.27 -2.13 -15.11
C VAL A 53 -2.02 -2.17 -16.61
N ARG A 54 -1.52 -1.06 -17.13
CA ARG A 54 -1.11 -0.91 -18.53
C ARG A 54 0.39 -0.68 -18.61
N GLY A 55 0.98 -0.99 -19.78
CA GLY A 55 2.41 -0.83 -20.01
C GLY A 55 2.91 0.61 -19.78
N PRO A 56 4.23 0.78 -19.51
CA PRO A 56 4.80 2.07 -19.15
C PRO A 56 4.60 3.14 -20.25
N VAL A 57 4.62 2.74 -21.52
CA VAL A 57 4.36 3.63 -22.66
C VAL A 57 2.95 4.24 -22.58
N ALA A 58 1.94 3.45 -22.20
CA ALA A 58 0.57 3.94 -22.05
C ALA A 58 0.44 4.90 -20.86
N ALA A 59 1.22 4.71 -19.80
CA ALA A 59 1.25 5.62 -18.65
C ALA A 59 1.88 6.98 -19.00
N ILE A 60 2.99 6.96 -19.73
CA ILE A 60 3.64 8.18 -20.23
C ILE A 60 2.72 8.92 -21.21
N GLY A 61 2.11 8.20 -22.16
CA GLY A 61 1.14 8.76 -23.10
C GLY A 61 -0.05 9.41 -22.39
N TYR A 62 -0.59 8.75 -21.37
CA TYR A 62 -1.67 9.31 -20.56
C TYR A 62 -1.26 10.58 -19.81
N GLY A 63 -0.02 10.63 -19.28
CA GLY A 63 0.52 11.84 -18.67
C GLY A 63 0.62 13.00 -19.63
N ALA A 64 1.06 12.76 -20.88
CA ALA A 64 1.10 13.77 -21.92
C ALA A 64 -0.32 14.26 -22.29
N ASP A 65 -1.28 13.35 -22.40
CA ASP A 65 -2.69 13.70 -22.66
C ASP A 65 -3.32 14.48 -21.50
N LEU A 66 -2.94 14.17 -20.26
CA LEU A 66 -3.35 14.92 -19.08
C LEU A 66 -2.83 16.35 -19.11
N ALA A 67 -1.55 16.55 -19.44
CA ALA A 67 -0.97 17.88 -19.61
C ALA A 67 -1.64 18.69 -20.74
N ARG A 68 -2.08 18.00 -21.80
CA ARG A 68 -2.83 18.60 -22.93
C ARG A 68 -4.34 18.75 -22.67
N ARG A 69 -4.82 18.46 -21.45
CA ARG A 69 -6.24 18.46 -21.05
C ARG A 69 -7.15 17.52 -21.86
N ARG A 70 -6.59 16.51 -22.52
CA ARG A 70 -7.32 15.49 -23.31
C ARG A 70 -7.54 14.18 -22.55
N SER A 71 -7.38 14.16 -21.22
CA SER A 71 -7.44 12.91 -20.47
C SER A 71 -8.83 12.27 -20.48
N ARG A 72 -8.82 10.96 -20.70
CA ARG A 72 -9.98 10.06 -20.78
C ARG A 72 -10.41 9.58 -19.38
N HIS A 73 -11.66 9.12 -19.27
CA HIS A 73 -12.23 8.60 -18.02
C HIS A 73 -12.03 7.08 -17.94
N PHE A 74 -11.69 6.61 -16.74
CA PHE A 74 -11.52 5.19 -16.42
C PHE A 74 -12.44 4.80 -15.27
N LEU A 75 -13.05 3.61 -15.35
CA LEU A 75 -13.91 3.05 -14.31
C LEU A 75 -13.06 2.55 -13.13
N GLY A 76 -11.95 1.87 -13.43
CA GLY A 76 -10.93 1.45 -12.47
C GLY A 76 -9.86 2.52 -12.27
N HIS A 77 -8.60 2.15 -12.52
CA HIS A 77 -7.47 3.06 -12.44
C HIS A 77 -7.06 3.54 -13.82
N ASN A 78 -6.80 4.84 -13.93
CA ASN A 78 -6.10 5.36 -15.10
C ASN A 78 -4.64 4.84 -15.14
N PRO A 79 -3.96 4.87 -16.30
CA PRO A 79 -2.62 4.34 -16.45
C PRO A 79 -1.62 4.87 -15.39
N LEU A 80 -1.58 6.18 -15.14
CA LEU A 80 -0.67 6.75 -14.13
C LEU A 80 -1.03 6.31 -12.70
N GLY A 81 -2.33 6.27 -12.38
CA GLY A 81 -2.83 5.80 -11.09
C GLY A 81 -2.52 4.32 -10.85
N ALA A 82 -2.56 3.49 -11.89
CA ALA A 82 -2.16 2.08 -11.82
C ALA A 82 -0.69 1.93 -11.37
N TRP A 83 0.21 2.70 -11.97
CA TRP A 83 1.63 2.71 -11.61
C TRP A 83 1.86 3.27 -10.20
N MET A 84 1.09 4.28 -9.78
CA MET A 84 1.14 4.78 -8.40
C MET A 84 0.71 3.71 -7.38
N VAL A 85 -0.32 2.91 -7.69
CA VAL A 85 -0.73 1.78 -6.83
C VAL A 85 0.40 0.76 -6.71
N LEU A 86 1.05 0.38 -7.81
CA LEU A 86 2.16 -0.57 -7.79
C LEU A 86 3.36 -0.01 -6.99
N ALA A 87 3.69 1.26 -7.18
CA ALA A 87 4.77 1.93 -6.47
C ALA A 87 4.52 1.96 -4.95
N LEU A 88 3.34 2.42 -4.51
CA LEU A 88 2.98 2.46 -3.09
C LEU A 88 2.91 1.06 -2.48
N LEU A 89 2.35 0.08 -3.21
CA LEU A 89 2.28 -1.31 -2.72
C LEU A 89 3.67 -1.91 -2.53
N GLY A 90 4.58 -1.70 -3.51
CA GLY A 90 5.96 -2.16 -3.44
C GLY A 90 6.76 -1.47 -2.33
N LEU A 91 6.63 -0.15 -2.20
CA LEU A 91 7.33 0.61 -1.16
C LEU A 91 6.88 0.23 0.25
N VAL A 92 5.57 0.09 0.48
CA VAL A 92 5.05 -0.31 1.80
C VAL A 92 5.40 -1.78 2.10
N ALA A 93 5.36 -2.66 1.09
CA ALA A 93 5.83 -4.05 1.24
C ALA A 93 7.32 -4.08 1.64
N PHE A 94 8.17 -3.35 0.91
CA PHE A 94 9.59 -3.24 1.20
C PHE A 94 9.83 -2.72 2.63
N GLN A 95 9.19 -1.62 3.00
CA GLN A 95 9.29 -1.01 4.33
C GLN A 95 8.89 -1.98 5.46
N GLY A 96 7.78 -2.68 5.27
CA GLY A 96 7.28 -3.66 6.24
C GLY A 96 8.23 -4.85 6.39
N VAL A 97 8.74 -5.38 5.27
CA VAL A 97 9.65 -6.54 5.27
C VAL A 97 10.97 -6.19 5.94
N ILE A 98 11.63 -5.08 5.56
CA ILE A 98 12.91 -4.70 6.19
C ILE A 98 12.72 -4.39 7.68
N GLY A 99 11.57 -3.84 8.07
CA GLY A 99 11.20 -3.58 9.47
C GLY A 99 11.14 -4.85 10.34
N LEU A 100 10.98 -6.04 9.76
CA LEU A 100 11.03 -7.30 10.53
C LEU A 100 12.43 -7.63 11.05
N PHE A 101 13.47 -7.01 10.47
CA PHE A 101 14.88 -7.28 10.78
C PHE A 101 15.58 -6.12 11.50
N THR A 102 14.89 -4.99 11.73
CA THR A 102 15.48 -3.81 12.35
C THR A 102 15.62 -3.96 13.86
N VAL A 103 16.67 -3.36 14.42
CA VAL A 103 16.89 -3.22 15.87
C VAL A 103 16.92 -1.73 16.20
N GLU A 104 16.27 -1.36 17.30
CA GLU A 104 16.23 0.01 17.81
C GLU A 104 17.51 0.35 18.58
N HIS A 105 17.86 1.64 18.66
CA HIS A 105 19.10 2.11 19.30
C HIS A 105 19.26 1.73 20.78
N ASN A 106 18.17 1.40 21.48
CA ASN A 106 18.21 1.02 22.88
C ASN A 106 18.34 -0.50 23.11
N ASP A 107 18.39 -1.32 22.05
CA ASP A 107 18.38 -2.79 22.08
C ASP A 107 17.18 -3.42 22.85
N LEU A 108 16.23 -2.61 23.31
CA LEU A 108 15.04 -3.06 24.03
C LEU A 108 13.95 -3.56 23.07
N THR A 109 13.96 -3.06 21.84
CA THR A 109 12.96 -3.41 20.81
C THR A 109 13.64 -3.81 19.51
N ALA A 110 13.27 -4.99 19.00
CA ALA A 110 13.71 -5.49 17.71
C ALA A 110 12.53 -6.07 16.92
N GLY A 111 12.66 -6.06 15.60
CA GLY A 111 11.78 -6.81 14.71
C GLY A 111 11.87 -8.31 14.99
N PRO A 112 10.80 -9.08 14.74
CA PRO A 112 10.73 -10.49 15.14
C PRO A 112 11.82 -11.36 14.51
N LEU A 113 12.39 -10.96 13.36
CA LEU A 113 13.34 -11.74 12.57
C LEU A 113 14.78 -11.20 12.65
N TYR A 114 15.07 -10.24 13.54
CA TYR A 114 16.39 -9.60 13.62
C TYR A 114 17.56 -10.59 13.78
N LYS A 115 17.34 -11.70 14.51
CA LYS A 115 18.37 -12.73 14.76
C LYS A 115 18.81 -13.51 13.53
N LEU A 116 18.08 -13.42 12.41
CA LEU A 116 18.40 -14.15 11.18
C LEU A 116 19.49 -13.47 10.34
N VAL A 117 19.88 -12.24 10.70
CA VAL A 117 20.85 -11.43 9.97
C VAL A 117 21.95 -10.94 10.89
N SER A 118 23.13 -10.65 10.34
CA SER A 118 24.26 -10.10 11.08
C SER A 118 23.96 -8.69 11.61
N GLU A 119 24.65 -8.26 12.67
CA GLU A 119 24.50 -6.92 13.24
C GLU A 119 24.74 -5.80 12.23
N ASP A 120 25.73 -5.95 11.33
CA ASP A 120 25.98 -4.97 10.26
C ASP A 120 24.80 -4.86 9.30
N THR A 121 24.18 -6.00 8.98
CA THR A 121 22.96 -6.04 8.16
C THR A 121 21.79 -5.39 8.89
N GLN A 122 21.63 -5.63 10.20
CA GLN A 122 20.59 -5.00 11.01
C GLN A 122 20.75 -3.47 10.98
N LYS A 123 21.95 -2.94 11.21
CA LYS A 123 22.25 -1.50 11.15
C LYS A 123 21.93 -0.91 9.78
N LEU A 124 22.29 -1.62 8.71
CA LEU A 124 21.97 -1.22 7.34
C LEU A 124 20.46 -1.18 7.10
N LEU A 125 19.73 -2.24 7.47
CA LEU A 125 18.28 -2.32 7.30
C LEU A 125 17.55 -1.26 8.15
N THR A 126 17.99 -1.00 9.38
CA THR A 126 17.44 0.08 10.23
C THR A 126 17.67 1.44 9.57
N ARG A 127 18.85 1.69 8.98
CA ARG A 127 19.12 2.93 8.24
C ARG A 127 18.21 3.07 7.03
N TRP A 128 18.06 2.01 6.23
CA TRP A 128 17.17 2.02 5.06
C TRP A 128 15.70 2.16 5.45
N HIS A 129 15.26 1.52 6.54
CA HIS A 129 13.90 1.67 7.05
C HIS A 129 13.58 3.14 7.37
N ARG A 130 14.48 3.87 8.03
CA ARG A 130 14.27 5.31 8.27
C ARG A 130 14.33 6.12 6.98
N LEU A 131 15.39 5.97 6.19
CA LEU A 131 15.59 6.77 4.98
C LEU A 131 14.49 6.55 3.93
N ALA A 132 14.08 5.30 3.71
CA ALA A 132 13.01 4.99 2.75
C ALA A 132 11.68 5.60 3.18
N PHE A 133 11.38 5.62 4.48
CA PHE A 133 10.18 6.27 4.98
C PHE A 133 10.21 7.78 4.74
N ASP A 134 11.27 8.44 5.22
CA ASP A 134 11.37 9.90 5.25
C ASP A 134 11.53 10.50 3.84
N TRP A 135 12.39 9.90 3.02
CA TRP A 135 12.81 10.49 1.75
C TRP A 135 12.11 9.92 0.52
N VAL A 136 11.42 8.78 0.65
CA VAL A 136 10.77 8.12 -0.50
C VAL A 136 9.27 7.99 -0.28
N ILE A 137 8.85 7.27 0.77
CA ILE A 137 7.45 6.96 1.01
C ILE A 137 6.65 8.23 1.31
N LEU A 138 7.13 9.10 2.19
CA LEU A 138 6.43 10.34 2.54
C LEU A 138 6.21 11.25 1.31
N PRO A 139 7.24 11.58 0.49
CA PRO A 139 7.04 12.34 -0.74
C PRO A 139 6.08 11.67 -1.73
N VAL A 140 6.17 10.35 -1.93
CA VAL A 140 5.29 9.63 -2.87
C VAL A 140 3.84 9.62 -2.39
N ILE A 141 3.61 9.49 -1.08
CA ILE A 141 2.28 9.64 -0.47
C ILE A 141 1.77 11.07 -0.70
N GLY A 142 2.60 12.09 -0.46
CA GLY A 142 2.26 13.49 -0.70
C GLY A 142 1.82 13.72 -2.15
N LEU A 143 2.61 13.22 -3.10
CA LEU A 143 2.30 13.27 -4.53
C LEU A 143 0.97 12.56 -4.84
N HIS A 144 0.72 11.39 -4.27
CA HIS A 144 -0.53 10.66 -4.44
C HIS A 144 -1.75 11.46 -3.94
N VAL A 145 -1.67 12.04 -2.75
CA VAL A 145 -2.75 12.86 -2.17
C VAL A 145 -3.01 14.10 -3.00
N VAL A 146 -1.96 14.82 -3.41
CA VAL A 146 -2.07 16.00 -4.28
C VAL A 146 -2.69 15.62 -5.61
N ALA A 147 -2.21 14.56 -6.26
CA ALA A 147 -2.72 14.09 -7.54
C ALA A 147 -4.23 13.74 -7.46
N ASN A 148 -4.66 13.02 -6.43
CA ASN A 148 -6.06 12.65 -6.23
C ASN A 148 -6.95 13.88 -5.95
N THR A 149 -6.43 14.84 -5.18
CA THR A 149 -7.14 16.09 -4.86
C THR A 149 -7.30 16.95 -6.12
N LEU A 150 -6.23 17.14 -6.89
CA LEU A 150 -6.28 17.85 -8.18
C LEU A 150 -7.23 17.16 -9.16
N TYR A 151 -7.24 15.83 -9.21
CA TYR A 151 -8.21 15.08 -10.02
C TYR A 151 -9.64 15.35 -9.57
N SER A 152 -9.92 15.30 -8.28
CA SER A 152 -11.26 15.55 -7.75
C SER A 152 -11.73 16.99 -7.97
N LEU A 153 -10.84 17.98 -7.87
CA LEU A 153 -11.20 19.40 -7.98
C LEU A 153 -11.26 19.88 -9.44
N ILE A 154 -10.27 19.53 -10.25
CA ILE A 154 -10.13 20.03 -11.64
C ILE A 154 -10.97 19.19 -12.61
N LYS A 155 -10.87 17.85 -12.50
CA LYS A 155 -11.60 16.93 -13.40
C LYS A 155 -13.02 16.68 -12.93
N LYS A 156 -13.38 17.11 -11.70
CA LYS A 156 -14.70 16.87 -11.07
C LYS A 156 -15.12 15.39 -11.08
N ASP A 157 -14.15 14.51 -11.18
CA ASP A 157 -14.35 13.06 -11.14
C ASP A 157 -14.36 12.66 -9.65
N PRO A 158 -15.43 12.05 -9.12
CA PRO A 158 -15.59 11.79 -7.68
C PRO A 158 -14.72 10.60 -7.20
N LEU A 159 -13.41 10.65 -7.42
CA LEU A 159 -12.47 9.58 -7.05
C LEU A 159 -12.49 9.29 -5.55
N ILE A 160 -12.42 10.33 -4.72
CA ILE A 160 -12.40 10.18 -3.26
C ILE A 160 -13.70 9.52 -2.78
N LYS A 161 -14.86 9.95 -3.31
CA LYS A 161 -16.16 9.35 -3.00
C LYS A 161 -16.23 7.90 -3.47
N ALA A 162 -15.68 7.60 -4.65
CA ALA A 162 -15.63 6.24 -5.18
C ALA A 162 -14.74 5.32 -4.34
N MET A 163 -13.66 5.82 -3.73
CA MET A 163 -12.81 5.05 -2.81
C MET A 163 -13.55 4.65 -1.53
N VAL A 164 -14.41 5.52 -1.01
CA VAL A 164 -15.18 5.25 0.23
C VAL A 164 -16.41 4.38 -0.05
N THR A 165 -17.14 4.71 -1.11
CA THR A 165 -18.44 4.06 -1.42
C THR A 165 -18.30 2.82 -2.30
N GLY A 166 -17.15 2.65 -2.98
CA GLY A 166 -16.95 1.63 -4.00
C GLY A 166 -17.79 1.86 -5.27
N ARG A 167 -18.41 3.03 -5.44
CA ARG A 167 -19.35 3.33 -6.53
C ARG A 167 -18.91 4.56 -7.31
N LYS A 168 -19.00 4.47 -8.64
CA LYS A 168 -18.73 5.56 -9.57
C LYS A 168 -19.96 5.78 -10.47
N PRO A 169 -20.32 7.04 -10.84
CA PRO A 169 -21.43 7.30 -11.76
C PRO A 169 -21.27 6.56 -13.09
N ARG A 170 -22.36 6.26 -13.80
CA ARG A 170 -22.26 5.72 -15.16
C ARG A 170 -21.70 6.79 -16.10
N HIS A 171 -20.65 6.44 -16.83
CA HIS A 171 -20.01 7.30 -17.83
C HIS A 171 -19.44 6.40 -18.94
N ASP A 172 -19.11 6.99 -20.09
CA ASP A 172 -18.30 6.31 -21.10
C ASP A 172 -16.86 6.18 -20.56
N TYR A 173 -16.49 4.95 -20.20
CA TYR A 173 -15.20 4.59 -19.60
C TYR A 173 -14.37 3.79 -20.59
N GLU A 174 -13.09 4.13 -20.68
CA GLU A 174 -12.18 3.54 -21.68
C GLU A 174 -11.75 2.11 -21.36
N ASP A 175 -11.70 1.72 -20.08
CA ASP A 175 -11.28 0.39 -19.64
C ASP A 175 -12.40 -0.65 -19.66
N GLN A 176 -13.57 -0.31 -19.12
CA GLN A 176 -14.70 -1.23 -19.00
C GLN A 176 -16.01 -0.47 -18.80
N ARG A 177 -17.08 -0.93 -19.44
CA ARG A 177 -18.41 -0.32 -19.33
C ARG A 177 -19.02 -0.46 -17.94
N GLU A 178 -18.88 -1.64 -17.33
CA GLU A 178 -19.40 -1.94 -15.99
C GLU A 178 -18.41 -2.83 -15.21
N ALA A 179 -18.46 -2.75 -13.88
CA ALA A 179 -17.59 -3.52 -13.02
C ALA A 179 -18.11 -4.96 -12.88
N VAL A 180 -17.26 -5.95 -13.20
CA VAL A 180 -17.60 -7.36 -13.00
C VAL A 180 -17.26 -7.74 -11.56
N ILE A 181 -18.31 -7.89 -10.74
CA ILE A 181 -18.19 -8.23 -9.32
C ILE A 181 -18.12 -9.74 -9.17
N VAL A 182 -17.12 -10.24 -8.43
CA VAL A 182 -17.02 -11.67 -8.13
C VAL A 182 -18.13 -12.13 -7.19
N ALA A 183 -18.54 -13.40 -7.31
CA ALA A 183 -19.54 -14.00 -6.43
C ALA A 183 -19.10 -13.94 -4.96
N ARG A 184 -20.00 -13.52 -4.06
CA ARG A 184 -19.76 -13.37 -2.61
C ARG A 184 -18.47 -12.57 -2.29
N PRO A 185 -18.39 -11.29 -2.72
CA PRO A 185 -17.15 -10.52 -2.67
C PRO A 185 -16.64 -10.31 -1.25
N ILE A 186 -17.54 -10.12 -0.27
CA ILE A 186 -17.18 -9.95 1.15
C ILE A 186 -16.55 -11.23 1.70
N LEU A 187 -17.19 -12.37 1.50
CA LEU A 187 -16.69 -13.66 1.98
C LEU A 187 -15.32 -14.00 1.38
N ARG A 188 -15.16 -13.80 0.06
CA ARG A 188 -13.87 -13.98 -0.62
C ARG A 188 -12.83 -13.01 -0.05
N GLY A 189 -13.19 -11.75 0.15
CA GLY A 189 -12.31 -10.74 0.74
C GLY A 189 -11.83 -11.12 2.15
N MET A 190 -12.74 -11.61 3.00
CA MET A 190 -12.43 -12.11 4.34
C MET A 190 -11.55 -13.36 4.29
N ALA A 191 -11.85 -14.31 3.40
CA ALA A 191 -11.01 -15.51 3.22
C ALA A 191 -9.59 -15.13 2.77
N CYS A 192 -9.44 -14.19 1.84
CA CYS A 192 -8.13 -13.65 1.46
C CYS A 192 -7.43 -12.95 2.62
N LEU A 193 -8.17 -12.29 3.51
CA LEU A 193 -7.59 -11.57 4.65
C LEU A 193 -7.06 -12.55 5.70
N LEU A 194 -7.83 -13.60 5.99
CA LEU A 194 -7.39 -14.69 6.85
C LEU A 194 -6.18 -15.41 6.27
N ALA A 195 -6.18 -15.68 4.96
CA ALA A 195 -5.02 -16.25 4.27
C ALA A 195 -3.80 -15.33 4.35
N ALA A 196 -3.97 -14.03 4.16
CA ALA A 196 -2.88 -13.05 4.29
C ALA A 196 -2.31 -12.99 5.71
N ALA A 197 -3.17 -12.99 6.73
CA ALA A 197 -2.76 -13.05 8.11
C ALA A 197 -1.99 -14.34 8.41
N ALA A 198 -2.51 -15.50 7.96
CA ALA A 198 -1.84 -16.78 8.11
C ALA A 198 -0.48 -16.81 7.41
N ILE A 199 -0.35 -16.23 6.22
CA ILE A 199 0.94 -16.12 5.51
C ILE A 199 1.92 -15.26 6.32
N VAL A 200 1.52 -14.07 6.77
CA VAL A 200 2.42 -13.15 7.48
C VAL A 200 2.86 -13.73 8.82
N PHE A 201 1.91 -14.09 9.69
CA PHE A 201 2.23 -14.63 11.02
C PHE A 201 2.83 -16.04 10.94
N GLY A 202 2.37 -16.87 10.02
CA GLY A 202 2.93 -18.20 9.78
C GLY A 202 4.37 -18.12 9.29
N THR A 203 4.71 -17.19 8.40
CA THR A 203 6.10 -16.98 7.96
C THR A 203 6.97 -16.49 9.12
N ILE A 204 6.50 -15.52 9.91
CA ILE A 204 7.26 -15.03 11.08
C ILE A 204 7.50 -16.17 12.08
N ALA A 205 6.47 -16.96 12.40
CA ALA A 205 6.59 -18.09 13.32
C ALA A 205 7.49 -19.21 12.79
N ALA A 206 7.34 -19.58 11.51
CA ALA A 206 8.15 -20.61 10.86
C ALA A 206 9.65 -20.25 10.83
N LEU A 207 9.96 -18.95 10.73
CA LEU A 207 11.32 -18.43 10.79
C LEU A 207 11.83 -18.20 12.23
N GLY A 208 11.09 -18.65 13.24
CA GLY A 208 11.48 -18.56 14.66
C GLY A 208 11.31 -17.17 15.27
N GLY A 209 10.55 -16.29 14.63
CA GLY A 209 10.33 -14.93 15.10
C GLY A 209 9.42 -14.87 16.32
N LYS A 210 9.74 -13.97 17.26
CA LYS A 210 8.92 -13.69 18.45
C LYS A 210 8.00 -12.50 18.18
N LEU A 211 6.69 -12.73 18.17
CA LEU A 211 5.66 -11.72 17.91
C LEU A 211 5.56 -10.67 19.02
#